data_AF-A0A7X5XPZ2-F1
#
_entry.id   AF-A0A7X5XPZ2-F1
#
_cell.length_a   1.000
_cell.length_b   1.000
_cell.length_c   1.000
_cell.angle_alpha   90.00
_cell.angle_beta   90.00
_cell.angle_gamma   90.00
#
_symmetry.space_group_name_H-M   'P 1'
#
loop_
_entity.id
_entity.type
_entity.pdbx_description
1 polymer ?
#
loop_
_entity_poly.entity_id
_entity_poly.type
_entity_poly.pdbx_seq_one_letter_code
_entity_poly.pdbx_strand_id
1 'polypeptide(L)'
;MGMFNKMDVGGGLSDFWAYIREPRPHRWAVWGVALALTWLIFTGVEKYLIPYEKPKEQIIYFENWTADRSAAEIRADWVARAKETTRRNAQKRAEYQRFADSLGIEYDSAEADKVTRETLGEEEAAAAKAKPAPVQTRSTLAERAARGAQPKTAD
;
A
#
# COMPACT_ATOMS: atom_id res chain seq x y z
N MET A 1 0.09 -60.45 15.67
CA MET A 1 0.72 -60.93 14.41
C MET A 1 0.36 -59.93 13.32
N GLY A 2 1.36 -59.30 12.71
CA GLY A 2 1.23 -58.03 11.98
C GLY A 2 0.42 -58.11 10.68
N MET A 3 -0.72 -57.41 10.66
CA MET A 3 -1.55 -57.20 9.47
C MET A 3 -0.98 -56.10 8.55
N PHE A 4 -0.12 -55.22 9.08
CA PHE A 4 0.50 -54.13 8.33
C PHE A 4 1.81 -54.51 7.61
N ASN A 5 2.37 -55.70 7.87
CA ASN A 5 3.63 -56.16 7.24
C ASN A 5 3.48 -56.67 5.80
N LYS A 6 2.24 -56.68 5.27
CA LYS A 6 1.92 -57.10 3.89
C LYS A 6 1.31 -55.97 3.06
N MET A 7 1.35 -54.72 3.53
CA MET A 7 0.90 -53.58 2.73
C MET A 7 2.00 -53.21 1.75
N ASP A 8 1.78 -53.50 0.47
CA ASP A 8 2.63 -52.98 -0.60
C ASP A 8 2.24 -51.54 -0.92
N VAL A 9 2.78 -50.62 -0.11
CA VAL A 9 2.60 -49.17 -0.31
C VAL A 9 3.20 -48.72 -1.64
N GLY A 10 4.28 -49.38 -2.09
CA GLY A 10 4.93 -49.08 -3.36
C GLY A 10 4.06 -49.46 -4.56
N GLY A 11 3.53 -50.68 -4.56
CA GLY A 11 2.58 -51.17 -5.56
C GLY A 11 1.32 -50.30 -5.62
N GLY A 12 0.74 -49.96 -4.46
CA GLY A 12 -0.43 -49.09 -4.38
C GLY A 12 -0.21 -47.69 -4.97
N LEU A 13 0.96 -47.08 -4.74
CA LEU A 13 1.34 -45.80 -5.34
C LEU A 13 1.59 -45.92 -6.85
N SER A 14 2.19 -47.02 -7.29
CA SER A 14 2.41 -47.32 -8.71
C SER A 14 1.08 -47.47 -9.46
N ASP A 15 0.14 -48.24 -8.90
CA ASP A 15 -1.19 -48.44 -9.46
C ASP A 15 -1.99 -47.13 -9.50
N PHE A 16 -1.89 -46.33 -8.44
CA PHE A 16 -2.50 -45.00 -8.40
C PHE A 16 -1.91 -44.07 -9.48
N TRP A 17 -0.60 -44.06 -9.67
CA TRP A 17 0.04 -43.23 -10.68
C TRP A 17 -0.29 -43.71 -12.10
N ALA A 18 -0.36 -45.03 -12.32
CA ALA A 18 -0.82 -45.62 -13.57
C ALA A 18 -2.25 -45.17 -13.91
N TYR A 19 -3.15 -45.20 -12.91
CA TYR A 19 -4.53 -44.72 -13.02
C TYR A 19 -4.60 -43.23 -13.39
N ILE A 20 -3.80 -42.38 -12.74
CA ILE A 20 -3.77 -40.93 -13.03
C ILE A 20 -3.30 -40.66 -14.47
N ARG A 21 -2.32 -41.42 -14.96
CA ARG A 21 -1.70 -41.19 -16.27
C ARG A 21 -2.57 -41.68 -17.43
N GLU A 22 -3.51 -42.58 -17.16
CA GLU A 22 -4.34 -43.20 -18.18
C GLU A 22 -5.16 -42.14 -18.97
N PRO A 23 -5.13 -42.16 -20.31
CA PRO A 23 -5.91 -41.26 -21.14
C PRO A 23 -7.38 -41.68 -21.18
N ARG A 24 -8.18 -41.09 -20.28
CA ARG A 24 -9.63 -41.29 -20.21
C ARG A 24 -10.40 -40.04 -20.67
N PRO A 25 -11.59 -40.22 -21.26
CA PRO A 25 -12.46 -39.10 -21.59
C PRO A 25 -12.82 -38.32 -20.31
N HIS A 26 -12.91 -37.00 -20.43
CA HIS A 26 -13.29 -36.07 -19.35
C HIS A 26 -12.39 -36.06 -18.09
N ARG A 27 -11.21 -36.71 -18.09
CA ARG A 27 -10.31 -36.72 -16.91
C ARG A 27 -10.07 -35.33 -16.31
N TRP A 28 -9.73 -34.35 -17.15
CA TRP A 28 -9.49 -32.97 -16.72
C TRP A 28 -10.73 -32.27 -16.17
N ALA A 29 -11.91 -32.61 -16.67
CA ALA A 29 -13.17 -32.07 -16.16
C ALA A 29 -13.47 -32.61 -14.77
N VAL A 30 -13.30 -33.92 -14.56
CA VAL A 30 -13.47 -34.55 -13.24
C VAL A 30 -12.47 -33.99 -12.23
N TRP A 31 -11.19 -33.86 -12.63
CA TRP A 31 -10.16 -33.22 -11.80
C TRP A 31 -10.51 -31.76 -11.47
N GLY A 32 -10.97 -30.99 -12.45
CA GLY A 32 -11.41 -29.61 -12.26
C GLY A 32 -12.54 -29.50 -11.25
N VAL A 33 -13.56 -30.36 -11.36
CA VAL A 33 -14.69 -30.39 -10.42
C VAL A 33 -14.25 -30.78 -9.02
N ALA A 34 -13.39 -31.80 -8.87
CA ALA A 34 -12.89 -32.22 -7.58
C ALA A 34 -12.10 -31.11 -6.87
N LEU A 35 -11.20 -30.43 -7.59
CA LEU A 35 -10.44 -29.30 -7.05
C LEU A 35 -11.35 -28.11 -6.74
N ALA A 36 -12.32 -27.80 -7.61
CA ALA A 36 -13.26 -26.70 -7.41
C ALA A 36 -14.16 -26.91 -6.19
N LEU A 37 -14.70 -28.11 -6.00
CA LEU A 37 -15.51 -28.46 -4.83
C LEU A 37 -14.69 -28.38 -3.55
N THR A 38 -13.45 -28.90 -3.59
CA THR A 38 -12.54 -28.83 -2.44
C THR A 38 -12.25 -27.38 -2.08
N TRP A 39 -11.88 -26.55 -3.06
CA TRP A 39 -11.64 -25.12 -2.86
C TRP A 39 -12.85 -24.39 -2.28
N LEU A 40 -14.04 -24.63 -2.86
CA LEU A 40 -15.30 -24.04 -2.38
C LEU A 40 -15.58 -24.39 -0.92
N ILE A 41 -15.38 -25.65 -0.53
CA ILE A 41 -15.58 -26.10 0.85
C ILE A 41 -14.58 -25.41 1.78
N PHE A 42 -13.28 -25.42 1.47
CA PHE A 42 -12.29 -24.81 2.35
C PHE A 42 -12.49 -23.29 2.49
N THR A 43 -12.68 -22.58 1.38
CA THR A 43 -12.90 -21.13 1.41
C THR A 43 -14.23 -20.72 2.04
N GLY A 44 -15.29 -21.52 1.83
CA GLY A 44 -16.58 -21.30 2.46
C GLY A 44 -16.53 -21.58 3.96
N VAL A 45 -16.03 -22.75 4.35
CA VAL A 45 -15.98 -23.19 5.76
C VAL A 45 -15.02 -22.32 6.58
N GLU A 46 -13.84 -21.99 6.08
CA GLU A 46 -12.85 -21.15 6.79
C GLU A 46 -13.45 -19.81 7.21
N LYS A 47 -14.21 -19.17 6.31
CA LYS A 47 -14.82 -17.86 6.58
C LYS A 47 -15.90 -17.88 7.65
N TYR A 48 -16.61 -19.01 7.82
CA TYR A 48 -17.81 -19.07 8.68
C TYR A 48 -17.64 -19.91 9.95
N LEU A 49 -16.78 -20.94 9.97
CA LEU A 49 -16.61 -21.81 11.15
C LEU A 49 -15.50 -21.36 12.11
N ILE A 50 -14.50 -20.63 11.62
CA ILE A 50 -13.41 -20.12 12.47
C ILE A 50 -13.78 -18.70 12.88
N PRO A 51 -14.25 -18.46 14.12
CA PRO A 51 -14.51 -17.11 14.56
C PRO A 51 -13.21 -16.31 14.48
N TYR A 52 -13.21 -15.27 13.65
CA TYR A 52 -12.10 -14.33 13.60
C TYR A 52 -11.96 -13.68 14.97
N GLU A 53 -10.89 -14.01 15.69
CA GLU A 53 -10.56 -13.32 16.92
C GLU A 53 -10.10 -11.91 16.53
N LYS A 54 -10.96 -10.92 16.78
CA LYS A 54 -10.61 -9.52 16.51
C LYS A 54 -9.31 -9.20 17.25
N PRO A 55 -8.33 -8.54 16.62
CA PRO A 55 -7.13 -8.11 17.31
C PRO A 55 -7.55 -7.28 18.52
N LYS A 56 -7.04 -7.65 19.69
CA LYS A 56 -7.32 -6.93 20.94
C LYS A 56 -6.86 -5.48 20.76
N GLU A 57 -7.65 -4.53 21.27
CA GLU A 57 -7.27 -3.12 21.27
C GLU A 57 -5.94 -2.97 22.03
N GLN A 58 -4.90 -2.53 21.32
CA GLN A 58 -3.60 -2.27 21.90
C GLN A 58 -3.52 -0.80 22.27
N ILE A 59 -3.43 -0.50 23.57
CA ILE A 59 -3.14 0.85 24.04
C ILE A 59 -1.63 1.05 23.99
N ILE A 60 -1.15 1.67 22.91
CA ILE A 60 0.26 2.03 22.75
C ILE A 60 0.47 3.41 23.40
N TYR A 61 1.14 3.44 24.54
CA TYR A 61 1.59 4.69 25.16
C TYR A 61 2.88 5.13 24.49
N PHE A 62 2.86 6.28 23.83
CA PHE A 62 4.05 6.94 23.32
C PHE A 62 4.28 8.24 24.09
N GLU A 63 5.46 8.37 24.69
CA GLU A 63 5.88 9.59 25.36
C GLU A 63 6.46 10.55 24.31
N ASN A 64 5.65 11.51 23.87
CA ASN A 64 6.01 12.47 22.80
C ASN A 64 6.47 13.83 23.35
N TRP A 65 6.72 13.94 24.65
CA TRP A 65 7.11 15.18 25.29
C TRP A 65 8.14 14.94 26.39
N THR A 66 9.14 15.80 26.47
CA THR A 66 10.06 15.86 27.60
C THR A 66 9.43 16.69 28.71
N ALA A 67 9.57 16.26 29.97
CA ALA A 67 9.02 16.98 31.12
C ALA A 67 9.60 18.40 31.28
N ASP A 68 10.82 18.63 30.79
CA ASP A 68 11.58 19.88 30.96
C ASP A 68 11.34 20.92 29.84
N ARG A 69 10.37 20.69 28.96
CA ARG A 69 10.12 21.56 27.81
C ARG A 69 9.59 22.92 28.24
N SER A 70 10.18 24.01 27.72
CA SER A 70 9.73 25.35 28.08
C SER A 70 8.44 25.75 27.35
N ALA A 71 7.64 26.64 27.96
CA ALA A 71 6.44 27.19 27.32
C ALA A 71 6.75 27.98 26.03
N ALA A 72 7.98 28.50 25.88
CA ALA A 72 8.42 29.15 24.66
C ALA A 72 8.64 28.13 23.52
N GLU A 73 9.29 27.01 23.81
CA GLU A 73 9.51 25.92 22.85
C GLU A 73 8.20 25.27 22.41
N ILE A 74 7.24 25.14 23.32
CA ILE A 74 5.90 24.62 22.99
C ILE A 74 5.21 25.55 21.99
N ARG A 75 5.22 26.86 22.25
CA ARG A 75 4.60 27.86 21.35
C ARG A 75 5.29 27.89 19.99
N ALA A 76 6.62 27.86 19.95
CA ALA A 76 7.37 27.85 18.69
C ALA A 76 7.01 26.64 17.82
N ASP A 77 6.90 25.46 18.42
CA ASP A 77 6.53 24.22 17.73
C ASP A 77 5.06 24.20 17.30
N TRP A 78 4.14 24.74 18.10
CA TRP A 78 2.75 24.91 17.67
C TRP A 78 2.64 25.81 16.44
N VAL A 79 3.40 26.92 16.42
CA VAL A 79 3.45 27.81 15.25
C VAL A 79 4.06 27.09 14.05
N ALA A 80 5.16 26.35 14.24
CA ALA A 80 5.79 25.58 13.17
C ALA A 80 4.84 24.53 12.58
N ARG A 81 4.12 23.78 13.42
CA ARG A 81 3.13 22.79 12.99
C ARG A 81 1.93 23.43 12.30
N ALA A 82 1.45 24.57 12.79
CA ALA A 82 0.39 25.32 12.14
C ALA A 82 0.81 25.76 10.73
N LYS A 83 2.02 26.30 10.57
CA LYS A 83 2.58 26.65 9.26
C LYS A 83 2.71 25.43 8.34
N GLU A 84 3.32 24.34 8.80
CA GLU A 84 3.46 23.12 7.97
C GLU A 84 2.10 22.56 7.54
N THR A 85 1.12 22.53 8.44
CA THR A 85 -0.25 22.08 8.13
C THR A 85 -0.90 22.98 7.09
N THR A 86 -0.81 24.30 7.26
CA THR A 86 -1.32 25.27 6.30
C THR A 86 -0.65 25.13 4.94
N ARG A 87 0.66 24.88 4.91
CA ARG A 87 1.42 24.64 3.67
C ARG A 87 0.92 23.41 2.93
N ARG A 88 0.74 22.28 3.63
CA ARG A 88 0.21 21.04 3.03
C ARG A 88 -1.22 21.22 2.53
N ASN A 89 -2.05 21.94 3.28
CA ASN A 89 -3.42 22.22 2.87
C ASN A 89 -3.45 23.11 1.61
N ALA A 90 -2.58 24.12 1.52
CA ALA A 90 -2.45 24.94 0.32
C ALA A 90 -2.03 24.12 -0.91
N GLN A 91 -1.05 23.22 -0.75
CA GLN A 91 -0.62 22.30 -1.82
C GLN A 91 -1.78 21.41 -2.31
N LYS A 92 -2.50 20.77 -1.37
CA LYS A 92 -3.66 19.94 -1.71
C LYS A 92 -4.76 20.73 -2.40
N ARG A 93 -5.04 21.96 -1.96
CA ARG A 93 -6.03 22.83 -2.62
C ARG A 93 -5.61 23.17 -4.05
N ALA A 94 -4.32 23.44 -4.28
CA ALA A 94 -3.80 23.68 -5.62
C ALA A 94 -3.93 22.44 -6.51
N GLU A 95 -3.81 21.22 -5.96
CA GLU A 95 -4.09 19.98 -6.69
C GLU A 95 -5.57 19.83 -7.04
N TYR A 96 -6.48 20.08 -6.09
CA TYR A 96 -7.92 20.03 -6.34
C TYR A 96 -8.37 21.09 -7.35
N GLN A 97 -7.81 22.29 -7.29
CA GLN A 97 -8.10 23.34 -8.27
C GLN A 97 -7.73 22.89 -9.68
N ARG A 98 -6.53 22.30 -9.87
CA ARG A 98 -6.11 21.76 -11.18
C ARG A 98 -7.03 20.64 -11.66
N PHE A 99 -7.51 19.81 -10.74
CA PHE A 99 -8.46 18.75 -11.07
C PHE A 99 -9.81 19.33 -11.50
N ALA A 100 -10.32 20.34 -10.79
CA ALA A 100 -11.55 21.06 -11.16
C ALA A 100 -11.42 21.74 -12.53
N ASP A 101 -10.29 22.41 -12.80
CA ASP A 101 -9.98 23.02 -14.09
C ASP A 101 -10.03 21.98 -15.23
N SER A 102 -9.52 20.77 -14.99
CA SER A 102 -9.55 19.67 -15.98
C SER A 102 -10.97 19.15 -16.29
N LEU A 103 -11.91 19.37 -15.37
CA LEU A 103 -13.32 19.01 -15.50
C LEU A 103 -14.20 20.18 -15.93
N GLY A 104 -13.65 21.39 -16.05
CA GLY A 104 -14.41 22.61 -16.32
C GLY A 104 -15.32 23.03 -15.15
N ILE A 105 -14.98 22.64 -13.92
CA ILE A 105 -15.73 22.97 -12.70
C ILE A 105 -15.09 24.20 -12.05
N GLU A 106 -15.90 25.17 -11.66
CA GLU A 106 -15.44 26.34 -10.91
C GLU A 106 -15.08 25.95 -9.47
N TYR A 107 -13.88 26.33 -9.02
CA TYR A 107 -13.37 26.05 -7.68
C TYR A 107 -13.03 27.36 -6.96
N ASP A 108 -13.77 27.66 -5.89
CA ASP A 108 -13.53 28.84 -5.06
C ASP A 108 -12.55 28.53 -3.91
N SER A 109 -11.37 29.15 -3.97
CA SER A 109 -10.34 29.06 -2.93
C SER A 109 -10.05 30.41 -2.24
N ALA A 110 -10.82 31.46 -2.50
CA ALA A 110 -10.43 32.83 -2.16
C ALA A 110 -10.20 33.04 -0.65
N GLU A 111 -11.12 32.57 0.19
CA GLU A 111 -11.00 32.65 1.66
C GLU A 111 -9.83 31.79 2.17
N ALA A 112 -9.73 30.56 1.69
CA ALA A 112 -8.66 29.65 2.07
C ALA A 112 -7.27 30.20 1.71
N ASP A 113 -7.18 30.92 0.60
CA ASP A 113 -5.96 31.54 0.11
C ASP A 113 -5.57 32.77 0.93
N LYS A 114 -6.55 33.56 1.37
CA LYS A 114 -6.33 34.67 2.29
C LYS A 114 -5.74 34.18 3.62
N VAL A 115 -6.35 33.18 4.24
CA VAL A 115 -5.85 32.58 5.50
C VAL A 115 -4.45 31.99 5.31
N THR A 116 -4.18 31.39 4.15
CA THR A 116 -2.85 30.83 3.84
C THR A 116 -1.79 31.94 3.79
N ARG A 117 -2.08 33.07 3.13
CA ARG A 117 -1.17 34.23 3.09
C ARG A 117 -0.95 34.85 4.46
N GLU A 118 -2.00 34.97 5.27
CA GLU A 118 -1.88 35.49 6.64
C GLU A 118 -1.02 34.59 7.54
N THR A 119 -1.07 33.27 7.33
CA THR A 119 -0.34 32.31 8.17
C THR A 119 1.12 32.10 7.73
N LEU A 120 1.37 32.02 6.42
CA LEU A 120 2.68 31.70 5.85
C LEU A 120 3.46 32.94 5.39
N GLY A 121 2.77 34.03 5.10
CA GLY A 121 3.31 35.14 4.32
C GLY A 121 3.10 34.96 2.81
N GLU A 122 3.18 36.06 2.07
CA GLU A 122 2.94 36.09 0.62
C GLU A 122 3.87 35.15 -0.17
N GLU A 123 5.16 35.17 0.15
CA GLU A 123 6.17 34.38 -0.58
C GLU A 123 5.99 32.88 -0.39
N GLU A 124 5.81 32.42 0.86
CA GLU A 124 5.60 31.00 1.16
C GLU A 124 4.24 30.49 0.65
N ALA A 125 3.20 31.33 0.71
CA ALA A 125 1.89 30.98 0.16
C ALA A 125 1.93 30.83 -1.37
N ALA A 126 2.66 31.72 -2.06
CA ALA A 126 2.89 31.59 -3.50
C ALA A 126 3.70 30.33 -3.85
N ALA A 127 4.77 30.06 -3.09
CA ALA A 127 5.59 28.86 -3.26
C ALA A 127 4.81 27.55 -3.01
N ALA A 128 3.89 27.54 -2.04
CA ALA A 128 3.05 26.37 -1.74
C ALA A 128 2.07 26.04 -2.89
N LYS A 129 1.64 27.04 -3.67
CA LYS A 129 0.78 26.86 -4.84
C LYS A 129 1.56 26.58 -6.13
N ALA A 130 2.83 26.97 -6.17
CA ALA A 130 3.69 26.75 -7.31
C ALA A 130 3.69 25.25 -7.69
N LYS A 131 3.73 24.98 -8.99
CA LYS A 131 3.82 23.59 -9.47
C LYS A 131 5.09 22.98 -8.87
N PRO A 132 5.02 21.83 -8.18
CA PRO A 132 6.23 21.05 -7.96
C PRO A 132 6.84 20.81 -9.35
N ALA A 133 8.15 21.05 -9.48
CA ALA A 133 8.86 20.77 -10.72
C ALA A 133 8.45 19.35 -11.17
N PRO A 134 8.16 19.14 -12.47
CA PRO A 134 7.79 17.82 -12.96
C PRO A 134 8.83 16.85 -12.39
N VAL A 135 8.37 15.85 -11.64
CA VAL A 135 9.24 14.78 -11.14
C VAL A 135 9.98 14.32 -12.37
N GLN A 136 11.28 14.61 -12.44
CA GLN A 136 12.08 14.38 -13.63
C GLN A 136 11.73 12.99 -14.12
N THR A 137 11.12 12.94 -15.30
CA THR A 137 10.53 11.76 -15.91
C THR A 137 11.46 10.59 -15.60
N ARG A 138 10.96 9.58 -14.86
CA ARG A 138 11.75 8.39 -14.51
C ARG A 138 12.51 7.98 -15.76
N SER A 139 13.82 8.16 -15.75
CA SER A 139 14.65 8.00 -16.93
C SER A 139 14.33 6.64 -17.54
N THR A 140 13.98 6.65 -18.82
CA THR A 140 13.62 5.41 -19.52
C THR A 140 14.81 4.44 -19.45
N LEU A 141 14.56 3.13 -19.54
CA LEU A 141 15.63 2.12 -19.56
C LEU A 141 16.70 2.43 -20.62
N ALA A 142 16.28 2.96 -21.77
CA ALA A 142 17.17 3.40 -22.84
C ALA A 142 18.07 4.58 -22.43
N GLU A 143 17.52 5.56 -21.72
CA GLU A 143 18.23 6.74 -21.25
C GLU A 143 19.17 6.45 -20.05
N ARG A 144 18.89 5.36 -19.33
CA ARG A 144 19.79 4.84 -18.28
C ARG A 144 20.92 4.01 -18.88
N ALA A 145 20.64 3.22 -19.92
CA ALA A 145 21.65 2.48 -20.67
C ALA A 145 22.64 3.42 -21.38
N ALA A 146 22.15 4.54 -21.94
CA ALA A 146 22.99 5.54 -22.60
C ALA A 146 23.93 6.31 -21.66
N ARG A 147 23.61 6.40 -20.36
CA ARG A 147 24.42 7.13 -19.36
C ARG A 147 25.66 6.38 -18.88
N GLY A 148 25.78 5.09 -19.21
CA GLY A 148 26.85 4.23 -18.72
C GLY A 148 26.77 3.97 -17.21
N ALA A 149 27.54 3.00 -16.74
CA ALA A 149 27.64 2.70 -15.31
C ALA A 149 28.32 3.88 -14.58
N GLN A 150 27.65 4.46 -13.58
CA GLN A 150 28.25 5.46 -12.71
C GLN A 150 29.46 4.82 -11.98
N PRO A 151 30.64 5.47 -11.97
CA PRO A 151 31.80 4.95 -11.27
C PRO A 151 31.48 4.87 -9.78
N LYS A 152 31.75 3.69 -9.19
CA LYS A 152 31.66 3.46 -7.75
C LYS A 152 32.62 4.43 -7.07
N THR A 153 32.09 5.44 -6.38
CA THR A 153 32.88 6.23 -5.43
C THR A 153 33.37 5.27 -4.36
N ALA A 154 34.69 5.07 -4.31
CA ALA A 154 35.34 4.33 -3.25
C ALA A 154 35.41 5.24 -2.03
N ASP A 155 34.79 4.79 -0.93
CA ASP A 155 35.08 5.28 0.42
C ASP A 155 36.46 4.77 0.88
#